data_AF-A0AAW7JM33-F1
#
_entry.id   AF-A0AAW7JM33-F1
#
_cell.length_a   1.000
_cell.length_b   1.000
_cell.length_c   1.000
_cell.angle_alpha   90.00
_cell.angle_beta   90.00
_cell.angle_gamma   90.00
#
_symmetry.space_group_name_H-M   'P 1'
#
loop_
_entity.id
_entity.type
_entity.pdbx_description
1 polymer ?
#
loop_
_entity_poly.entity_id
_entity_poly.type
_entity_poly.pdbx_seq_one_letter_code
_entity_poly.pdbx_strand_id
1 'polypeptide(L)' 'MAIKFDDEYEVFYHANGQDESYFIQSSKGLNVLDESEIANEIADDVTNRFKKEYGELPDDFEIKSVRKIIK' A
#
# COMPACT_ATOMS: atom_id res chain seq x y z
N MET A 1 20.93 -10.46 -6.95
CA MET A 1 20.72 -9.02 -7.18
C MET A 1 19.81 -8.55 -6.06
N ALA A 2 20.31 -7.78 -5.09
CA ALA A 2 19.51 -7.28 -3.98
C ALA A 2 18.74 -6.05 -4.48
N ILE A 3 17.42 -6.20 -4.63
CA ILE A 3 16.53 -5.08 -4.94
C ILE A 3 16.62 -4.14 -3.73
N LYS A 4 17.20 -2.95 -3.92
CA LYS A 4 17.23 -1.92 -2.88
C LYS A 4 15.90 -1.19 -2.93
N PHE A 5 15.13 -1.34 -1.87
CA PHE A 5 13.92 -0.55 -1.66
C PHE A 5 14.37 0.77 -1.02
N ASP A 6 14.30 1.88 -1.75
CA ASP A 6 14.70 3.21 -1.25
C ASP A 6 13.55 3.91 -0.49
N ASP A 7 12.29 3.54 -0.79
CA ASP A 7 11.10 4.20 -0.24
C ASP A 7 10.15 3.21 0.46
N GLU A 8 9.77 3.54 1.70
CA GLU A 8 8.80 2.82 2.52
C GLU A 8 7.54 3.68 2.67
N TYR A 9 6.35 3.10 2.51
CA TYR A 9 5.08 3.80 2.67
C TYR A 9 4.23 3.08 3.72
N GLU A 10 3.67 3.84 4.64
CA GLU A 10 2.67 3.40 5.60
C GLU A 10 1.29 3.67 5.02
N VAL A 11 0.50 2.63 4.84
CA VAL A 11 -0.84 2.67 4.27
C VAL A 11 -1.83 2.38 5.39
N PHE A 12 -2.66 3.36 5.72
CA PHE A 12 -3.77 3.21 6.65
C PHE A 12 -5.02 2.86 5.87
N TYR A 13 -5.65 1.75 6.22
CA TYR A 13 -6.87 1.27 5.60
C TYR A 13 -7.89 0.85 6.66
N HIS A 14 -9.15 0.88 6.28
CA HIS A 14 -10.24 0.28 7.03
C HIS A 14 -10.64 -1.01 6.32
N ALA A 15 -10.71 -2.13 7.04
CA ALA A 15 -11.15 -3.42 6.51
C ALA A 15 -11.77 -4.26 7.63
N ASN A 16 -12.79 -5.06 7.28
CA ASN A 16 -13.46 -5.95 8.24
C ASN A 16 -13.98 -5.22 9.51
N GLY A 17 -14.39 -3.96 9.40
CA GLY A 17 -14.83 -3.15 10.54
C GLY A 17 -13.72 -2.73 11.51
N GLN A 18 -12.45 -2.83 11.10
CA GLN A 18 -11.28 -2.42 11.89
C GLN A 18 -10.37 -1.51 11.07
N ASP A 19 -9.77 -0.52 11.73
CA ASP A 19 -8.71 0.32 11.15
C ASP A 19 -7.36 -0.38 11.36
N GLU A 20 -6.66 -0.63 10.27
CA GLU A 20 -5.34 -1.24 10.27
C GLU A 20 -4.36 -0.42 9.43
N SER A 21 -3.07 -0.65 9.65
CA SER A 21 -2.01 -0.01 8.89
C SER A 21 -0.94 -1.01 8.54
N TYR A 22 -0.41 -0.92 7.32
CA TYR A 22 0.68 -1.79 6.88
C TYR A 22 1.71 -1.02 6.07
N PHE A 23 2.92 -1.58 6.02
CA PHE A 23 4.04 -1.00 5.29
C PHE A 23 4.20 -1.67 3.93
N ILE A 24 4.26 -0.85 2.89
CA ILE A 24 4.70 -1.28 1.56
C ILE A 24 6.09 -0.74 1.27
N GLN A 25 6.86 -1.53 0.54
CA GLN A 25 8.18 -1.12 0.06
C GLN A 25 8.13 -1.16 -1.46
N SER A 26 8.29 0.00 -2.11
CA SER A 26 8.35 0.02 -3.58
C SER A 26 9.79 -0.17 -4.05
N SER A 27 9.96 -1.07 -5.02
CA SER A 27 11.25 -1.38 -5.66
C SER A 27 11.60 -0.39 -6.76
N LYS A 28 10.62 0.35 -7.26
CA LYS A 28 10.87 1.46 -8.17
C LYS A 28 11.20 2.64 -7.27
N GLY A 29 12.36 3.27 -7.46
CA GLY A 29 12.57 4.61 -6.93
C GLY A 29 11.46 5.49 -7.50
N LEU A 30 10.42 5.70 -6.69
CA LEU A 30 9.22 6.42 -7.07
C LEU A 30 9.65 7.89 -7.06
N ASN A 31 10.17 8.34 -8.20
CA ASN A 31 10.36 9.76 -8.45
C ASN A 31 9.00 10.41 -8.23
N VAL A 32 8.99 11.31 -7.25
CA VAL A 32 7.86 11.82 -6.46
C VAL A 32 6.88 12.70 -7.26
N LEU A 33 6.69 12.43 -8.56
CA LEU A 33 6.01 13.32 -9.49
C LEU A 33 4.53 13.01 -9.69
N ASP A 34 4.05 11.82 -9.31
CA ASP A 34 2.62 11.48 -9.44
C ASP A 34 2.12 10.69 -8.22
N GLU A 35 1.59 11.40 -7.22
CA GLU A 35 0.91 10.81 -6.05
C GLU A 35 -0.21 9.84 -6.46
N SER A 36 -0.80 10.05 -7.64
CA SER A 36 -1.82 9.19 -8.24
C SER A 36 -1.27 7.83 -8.69
N GLU A 37 -0.03 7.75 -9.18
CA GLU A 37 0.60 6.47 -9.54
C GLU A 37 0.94 5.65 -8.29
N ILE A 38 1.38 6.33 -7.22
CA ILE A 38 1.65 5.71 -5.92
C ILE A 38 0.35 5.12 -5.34
N ALA A 39 -0.74 5.88 -5.38
CA ALA A 39 -2.05 5.41 -4.92
C ALA A 39 -2.54 4.18 -5.70
N ASN A 40 -2.31 4.13 -7.02
CA ASN A 40 -2.66 2.96 -7.84
C ASN A 40 -1.78 1.74 -7.53
N GLU A 41 -0.46 1.92 -7.40
CA GLU A 41 0.45 0.81 -7.09
C GLU A 41 0.17 0.24 -5.69
N ILE A 42 -0.14 1.12 -4.73
CA ILE A 42 -0.64 0.73 -3.41
C ILE A 42 -1.96 0.01 -3.54
N ALA A 43 -2.98 0.59 -4.16
CA ALA A 43 -4.29 -0.03 -4.28
C ALA A 43 -4.22 -1.43 -4.93
N ASP A 44 -3.39 -1.61 -5.96
CA ASP A 44 -3.15 -2.92 -6.59
C ASP A 44 -2.46 -3.89 -5.62
N ASP A 45 -1.41 -3.47 -4.92
CA ASP A 45 -0.71 -4.29 -3.93
C ASP A 45 -1.61 -4.65 -2.74
N VAL A 46 -2.36 -3.68 -2.19
CA VAL A 46 -3.33 -3.93 -1.11
C VAL A 46 -4.33 -4.97 -1.59
N THR A 47 -4.88 -4.76 -2.78
CA THR A 47 -5.91 -5.63 -3.33
C THR A 47 -5.41 -7.05 -3.54
N ASN A 48 -4.20 -7.18 -4.07
CA ASN A 48 -3.60 -8.46 -4.37
C ASN A 48 -3.21 -9.19 -3.08
N ARG A 49 -2.71 -8.47 -2.08
CA ARG A 49 -2.37 -9.01 -0.76
C ARG A 49 -3.60 -9.44 0.02
N PHE A 50 -4.66 -8.62 0.03
CA PHE A 50 -5.94 -8.95 0.65
C PHE A 50 -6.56 -10.19 0.00
N LYS A 51 -6.63 -10.25 -1.33
CA LYS A 51 -7.08 -11.45 -2.04
C LYS A 51 -6.24 -12.69 -1.72
N LYS A 52 -4.93 -12.52 -1.47
CA LYS A 52 -4.05 -13.63 -1.14
C LYS A 52 -4.20 -14.13 0.31
N GLU A 53 -4.43 -13.24 1.27
CA GLU A 53 -4.64 -13.63 2.68
C GLU A 53 -6.08 -14.04 2.97
N TYR A 54 -7.06 -13.27 2.49
CA TYR A 54 -8.47 -13.40 2.84
C TYR A 54 -9.32 -13.99 1.71
N GLY A 55 -8.75 -14.23 0.52
CA GLY A 55 -9.46 -14.72 -0.67
C GLY A 55 -10.20 -13.61 -1.43
N GLU A 56 -10.88 -12.75 -0.70
CA GLU A 56 -11.68 -11.63 -1.24
C GLU A 56 -11.34 -10.32 -0.53
N LEU A 57 -11.54 -9.22 -1.25
CA LEU A 57 -11.39 -7.88 -0.71
C LEU A 57 -12.66 -7.54 0.06
N PRO A 58 -12.60 -7.10 1.33
CA PRO A 58 -13.81 -6.77 2.06
C PRO A 58 -14.56 -5.63 1.37
N ASP A 59 -15.89 -5.69 1.33
CA ASP A 59 -16.75 -4.63 0.75
C ASP A 59 -16.53 -3.26 1.42
N ASP A 60 -16.10 -3.28 2.67
CA ASP A 60 -15.81 -2.10 3.50
C ASP A 60 -14.33 -1.67 3.43
N PHE A 61 -13.58 -2.22 2.47
CA PHE A 61 -12.18 -1.85 2.27
C PHE A 61 -12.06 -0.40 1.78
N GLU A 62 -11.42 0.44 2.57
CA GLU A 62 -11.15 1.84 2.21
C GLU A 62 -9.73 2.24 2.62
N ILE A 63 -8.94 2.75 1.67
CA ILE A 63 -7.64 3.36 1.98
C ILE A 63 -7.92 4.76 2.54
N LYS A 64 -7.65 4.97 3.83
CA LYS A 64 -7.87 6.25 4.49
C LYS A 64 -6.74 7.23 4.22
N SER A 65 -5.50 6.75 4.24
CA SER A 65 -4.33 7.61 4.02
C SER A 65 -3.09 6.79 3.68
N VAL A 66 -2.24 7.39 2.86
CA VAL A 66 -0.92 6.86 2.52
C VAL A 66 0.10 7.89 2.96
N ARG A 67 1.09 7.46 3.75
CA ARG A 67 2.19 8.30 4.20
C ARG A 67 3.52 7.69 3.80
N LYS A 68 4.38 8.48 3.14
CA LYS A 68 5.77 8.11 2.90
C LYS A 68 6.56 8.15 4.22
N ILE A 69 7.20 7.04 4.57
CA ILE A 69 8.17 6.94 5.65
C ILE A 69 9.53 7.34 5.07
N ILE A 70 10.01 8.51 5.48
CA ILE A 70 11.36 8.99 5.14
C ILE A 70 12.26 8.57 6.30
N LYS A 71 13.19 7.64 6.06
CA LYS A 71 14.12 7.10 7.05
C LYS A 71 15.43 7.88 7.12
#